data_AF-A0A517LJ45-F1
#
_entry.id   AF-A0A517LJ45-F1
#
_cell.length_a   1.000
_cell.length_b   1.000
_cell.length_c   1.000
_cell.angle_alpha   90.00
_cell.angle_beta   90.00
_cell.angle_gamma   90.00
#
_symmetry.space_group_name_H-M   'P 1'
#
loop_
_entity.id
_entity.type
_entity.pdbx_description
1 polymer ?
#
loop_
_entity_poly.entity_id
_entity_poly.type
_entity_poly.pdbx_seq_one_letter_code
_entity_poly.pdbx_strand_id
1 'polypeptide(L)'
;MATIHNPTLVLANLAATYLGARAYKAPNPPPAVHDEADTILRVPAWARSPGSLSANVMFFSLAQTYLVARGASPTASLNFFPHLENVHPRFLTWNRYSATCLGAICVSGLARIAAYRALGRNFTFQLAKPTGLKTDGIYKYVQHPSYLPLIVVSVANMAYWASPDGVVGAWLSKGLVEKLNPWKGWALAAWTAMWCGMIAVRVRDEEGMLKRIFGEEWEAWHKKTARFVPFIF
;
A
#
# COMPACT_ATOMS: atom_id res chain seq x y z
N MET A 1 26.34 1.54 -25.90
CA MET A 1 25.08 1.04 -25.30
C MET A 1 24.97 1.62 -23.90
N ALA A 2 23.77 2.06 -23.48
CA ALA A 2 23.58 2.46 -22.09
C ALA A 2 23.59 1.21 -21.20
N THR A 3 24.56 1.12 -20.28
CA THR A 3 24.67 -0.01 -19.35
C THR A 3 23.75 0.21 -18.15
N ILE A 4 22.92 -0.79 -17.82
CA ILE A 4 22.10 -0.77 -16.60
C ILE A 4 22.98 -1.22 -15.43
N HIS A 5 23.15 -0.37 -14.42
CA HIS A 5 24.11 -0.62 -13.32
C HIS A 5 23.70 -1.76 -12.37
N ASN A 6 22.41 -1.91 -12.08
CA ASN A 6 21.92 -2.94 -11.16
C ASN A 6 20.63 -3.59 -11.70
N PRO A 7 20.74 -4.47 -12.70
CA PRO A 7 19.57 -5.01 -13.41
C PRO A 7 18.64 -5.81 -12.48
N THR A 8 19.17 -6.51 -11.47
CA THR A 8 18.33 -7.28 -10.53
C THR A 8 17.53 -6.37 -9.60
N LEU A 9 18.11 -5.27 -9.09
CA LEU A 9 17.37 -4.30 -8.29
C LEU A 9 16.35 -3.54 -9.14
N VAL A 10 16.67 -3.23 -10.39
CA VAL A 10 15.71 -2.64 -11.35
C VAL A 10 14.52 -3.57 -11.53
N LEU A 11 14.74 -4.85 -11.79
CA LEU A 11 13.66 -5.83 -11.94
C LEU A 11 12.82 -5.96 -10.65
N ALA A 12 13.47 -6.00 -9.47
CA ALA A 12 12.78 -6.05 -8.19
C ALA A 12 11.93 -4.79 -7.94
N ASN A 13 12.45 -3.59 -8.26
CA ASN A 13 11.69 -2.35 -8.18
C ASN A 13 10.48 -2.36 -9.13
N LEU A 14 10.64 -2.82 -10.37
CA LEU A 14 9.54 -2.89 -11.34
C LEU A 14 8.46 -3.87 -10.88
N ALA A 15 8.85 -5.04 -10.37
CA ALA A 15 7.92 -6.02 -9.81
C ALA A 15 7.15 -5.46 -8.60
N ALA A 16 7.86 -4.84 -7.66
CA ALA A 16 7.26 -4.19 -6.49
C ALA A 16 6.35 -3.02 -6.91
N THR A 17 6.74 -2.23 -7.91
CA THR A 17 5.93 -1.13 -8.45
C THR A 17 4.62 -1.65 -9.03
N TYR A 18 4.69 -2.70 -9.86
CA TYR A 18 3.51 -3.31 -10.45
C TYR A 18 2.56 -3.87 -9.38
N LEU A 19 3.09 -4.67 -8.44
CA LEU A 19 2.29 -5.29 -7.38
C LEU A 19 1.70 -4.25 -6.42
N GLY A 20 2.49 -3.24 -6.05
CA GLY A 20 2.07 -2.11 -5.22
C GLY A 20 0.97 -1.27 -5.89
N ALA A 21 1.14 -0.92 -7.15
CA ALA A 21 0.12 -0.19 -7.92
C ALA A 21 -1.17 -1.01 -8.06
N ARG A 22 -1.05 -2.32 -8.33
CA ARG A 22 -2.22 -3.22 -8.41
C ARG A 22 -2.93 -3.38 -7.07
N ALA A 23 -2.20 -3.35 -5.96
CA ALA A 23 -2.79 -3.37 -4.62
C ALA A 23 -3.69 -2.16 -4.34
N TYR A 24 -3.45 -0.99 -4.92
CA TYR A 24 -4.32 0.18 -4.75
C TYR A 24 -5.47 0.26 -5.75
N LYS A 25 -5.46 -0.50 -6.85
CA LYS A 25 -6.52 -0.44 -7.86
C LYS A 25 -7.61 -1.48 -7.60
N ALA A 26 -8.83 -1.02 -7.39
CA ALA A 26 -10.00 -1.87 -7.19
C ALA A 26 -10.15 -2.92 -8.32
N PRO A 27 -10.47 -4.19 -8.00
CA PRO A 27 -10.64 -5.24 -9.00
C PRO A 27 -11.96 -5.12 -9.77
N ASN A 28 -12.97 -4.47 -9.18
CA ASN A 28 -14.31 -4.27 -9.75
C ASN A 28 -14.63 -2.77 -9.80
N PRO A 29 -15.54 -2.33 -10.69
CA PRO A 29 -16.02 -0.95 -10.70
C PRO A 29 -16.72 -0.58 -9.38
N PRO A 30 -16.80 0.72 -9.04
CA PRO A 30 -17.59 1.18 -7.90
C PRO A 30 -19.03 0.69 -7.99
N PRO A 31 -19.67 0.30 -6.88
CA PRO A 31 -21.05 -0.13 -6.88
C PRO A 31 -21.98 1.05 -7.20
N ALA A 32 -23.11 0.79 -7.86
CA ALA A 32 -24.10 1.82 -8.21
C ALA A 32 -24.86 2.35 -7.00
N VAL A 33 -25.02 1.51 -5.96
CA VAL A 33 -25.68 1.86 -4.70
C VAL A 33 -24.67 1.64 -3.57
N HIS A 34 -24.49 2.66 -2.75
CA HIS A 34 -23.57 2.65 -1.61
C HIS A 34 -24.32 2.43 -0.31
N ASP A 35 -23.65 1.86 0.70
CA ASP A 35 -24.16 1.87 2.07
C ASP A 35 -24.07 3.28 2.67
N GLU A 36 -25.18 3.82 3.17
CA GLU A 36 -25.23 5.18 3.73
C GLU A 36 -24.38 5.33 5.01
N ALA A 37 -24.09 4.22 5.70
CA ALA A 37 -23.23 4.22 6.87
C ALA A 37 -21.73 4.15 6.53
N ASP A 38 -21.36 4.11 5.25
CA ASP A 38 -19.95 4.06 4.83
C ASP A 38 -19.24 5.39 5.11
N THR A 39 -18.49 5.43 6.22
CA THR A 39 -17.76 6.63 6.65
C THR A 39 -16.72 7.06 5.62
N ILE A 40 -16.27 6.16 4.73
CA ILE A 40 -15.34 6.51 3.66
C ILE A 40 -15.93 7.58 2.75
N LEU A 41 -17.26 7.67 2.61
CA LEU A 41 -17.89 8.69 1.75
C LEU A 41 -17.66 10.13 2.25
N ARG A 42 -17.30 10.30 3.53
CA ARG A 42 -17.01 11.60 4.16
C ARG A 42 -15.61 12.13 3.84
N VAL A 43 -14.69 11.28 3.39
CA VAL A 43 -13.35 11.73 2.98
C VAL A 43 -13.46 12.39 1.59
N PRO A 44 -12.75 13.50 1.30
CA PRO A 44 -12.82 14.15 -0.01
C PRO A 44 -12.49 13.21 -1.17
N ALA A 45 -13.23 13.27 -2.28
CA ALA A 45 -13.08 12.34 -3.41
C ALA A 45 -11.64 12.25 -3.95
N TRP A 46 -10.90 13.36 -3.96
CA TRP A 46 -9.49 13.40 -4.37
C TRP A 46 -8.57 12.56 -3.47
N ALA A 47 -8.86 12.50 -2.17
CA ALA A 47 -8.12 11.75 -1.17
C ALA A 47 -8.52 10.25 -1.13
N ARG A 48 -9.67 9.91 -1.72
CA ARG A 48 -10.18 8.52 -1.80
C ARG A 48 -9.90 7.83 -3.13
N SER A 49 -9.41 8.56 -4.12
CA SER A 49 -9.22 8.04 -5.48
C SER A 49 -8.18 6.90 -5.49
N PRO A 50 -8.60 5.66 -5.76
CA PRO A 50 -7.68 4.51 -5.84
C PRO A 50 -6.64 4.71 -6.96
N GLY A 51 -7.06 5.41 -8.03
CA GLY A 51 -6.19 5.79 -9.13
C GLY A 51 -5.08 6.75 -8.71
N SER A 52 -5.40 7.72 -7.84
CA SER A 52 -4.41 8.69 -7.35
C SER A 52 -3.35 8.02 -6.47
N LEU A 53 -3.74 7.12 -5.56
CA LEU A 53 -2.78 6.36 -4.74
C LEU A 53 -1.86 5.49 -5.59
N SER A 54 -2.43 4.78 -6.57
CA SER A 54 -1.67 3.97 -7.53
C SER A 54 -0.68 4.83 -8.34
N ALA A 55 -1.11 5.99 -8.83
CA ALA A 55 -0.27 6.92 -9.58
C ALA A 55 0.92 7.45 -8.75
N ASN A 56 0.69 7.79 -7.48
CA ASN A 56 1.76 8.23 -6.58
C ASN A 56 2.82 7.12 -6.37
N VAL A 57 2.37 5.89 -6.10
CA VAL A 57 3.27 4.73 -5.94
C VAL A 57 4.09 4.50 -7.20
N MET A 58 3.46 4.56 -8.38
CA MET A 58 4.16 4.42 -9.66
C MET A 58 5.18 5.54 -9.87
N PHE A 59 4.80 6.80 -9.63
CA PHE A 59 5.69 7.95 -9.83
C PHE A 59 6.99 7.82 -9.03
N PHE A 60 6.89 7.66 -7.71
CA PHE A 60 8.08 7.59 -6.85
C PHE A 60 8.90 6.32 -7.09
N SER A 61 8.25 5.18 -7.30
CA SER A 61 8.95 3.91 -7.53
C SER A 61 9.65 3.88 -8.89
N LEU A 62 9.05 4.47 -9.94
CA LEU A 62 9.69 4.59 -11.25
C LEU A 62 10.85 5.60 -11.21
N ALA A 63 10.71 6.70 -10.49
CA ALA A 63 11.81 7.63 -10.28
C ALA A 63 13.00 6.96 -9.56
N GLN A 64 12.73 6.18 -8.52
CA GLN A 64 13.76 5.40 -7.83
C GLN A 64 14.37 4.33 -8.75
N THR A 65 13.55 3.64 -9.54
CA THR A 65 14.02 2.66 -10.54
C THR A 65 14.94 3.30 -11.56
N TYR A 66 14.61 4.50 -12.02
CA TYR A 66 15.43 5.26 -12.96
C TYR A 66 16.81 5.60 -12.36
N LEU A 67 16.85 6.08 -11.10
CA LEU A 67 18.11 6.37 -10.41
C LEU A 67 18.98 5.12 -10.24
N VAL A 68 18.37 3.98 -9.88
CA VAL A 68 19.06 2.69 -9.78
C VAL A 68 19.61 2.25 -11.14
N ALA A 69 18.79 2.32 -12.19
CA ALA A 69 19.18 1.89 -13.53
C ALA A 69 20.36 2.72 -14.06
N ARG A 70 20.36 4.03 -13.79
CA ARG A 70 21.44 4.95 -14.15
C ARG A 70 22.69 4.82 -13.31
N GLY A 71 22.65 4.13 -12.16
CA GLY A 71 23.75 4.15 -11.20
C GLY A 71 24.02 5.56 -10.66
N ALA A 72 22.94 6.29 -10.35
CA ALA A 72 23.03 7.69 -9.93
C ALA A 72 23.96 7.85 -8.71
N SER A 73 24.91 8.77 -8.83
CA SER A 73 25.81 9.19 -7.75
C SER A 73 25.28 10.48 -7.11
N PRO A 74 25.50 10.72 -5.80
CA PRO A 74 25.19 11.99 -5.14
C PRO A 74 25.82 13.23 -5.82
N THR A 75 26.88 13.04 -6.61
CA THR A 75 27.58 14.10 -7.34
C THR A 75 27.08 14.32 -8.77
N ALA A 76 26.16 13.49 -9.27
CA ALA A 76 25.62 13.63 -10.61
C ALA A 76 24.63 14.80 -10.66
N SER A 77 24.63 15.55 -11.78
CA SER A 77 23.61 16.55 -12.06
C SER A 77 22.56 15.99 -13.01
N LEU A 78 21.31 15.92 -12.57
CA LEU A 78 20.18 15.53 -13.40
C LEU A 78 19.10 16.61 -13.27
N ASN A 79 18.68 17.23 -14.38
CA ASN A 79 17.70 18.32 -14.36
C ASN A 79 16.40 17.97 -13.64
N PHE A 80 15.95 16.72 -13.75
CA PHE A 80 14.74 16.25 -13.09
C PHE A 80 14.93 15.97 -11.59
N PHE A 81 16.17 15.77 -11.13
CA PHE A 81 16.54 15.46 -9.75
C PHE A 81 17.56 16.49 -9.26
N PRO A 82 17.12 17.72 -8.92
CA PRO A 82 18.02 18.84 -8.64
C PRO A 82 18.92 18.64 -7.41
N HIS A 83 18.53 17.77 -6.48
CA HIS A 83 19.22 17.57 -5.20
C HIS A 83 19.62 16.10 -4.95
N LEU A 84 20.29 15.45 -5.91
CA LEU A 84 20.73 14.06 -5.76
C LEU A 84 21.67 13.84 -4.57
N GLU A 85 22.36 14.88 -4.11
CA GLU A 85 23.20 14.86 -2.91
C GLU A 85 22.44 14.44 -1.63
N ASN A 86 21.12 14.61 -1.61
CA ASN A 86 20.28 14.24 -0.48
C ASN A 86 19.88 12.75 -0.48
N VAL A 87 20.02 12.05 -1.61
CA VAL A 87 19.57 10.67 -1.75
C VAL A 87 20.63 9.72 -1.19
N HIS A 88 20.33 9.10 -0.06
CA HIS A 88 21.27 8.20 0.60
C HIS A 88 21.49 6.92 -0.24
N PRO A 89 22.74 6.46 -0.48
CA PRO A 89 23.04 5.30 -1.33
C PRO A 89 22.32 4.00 -0.93
N ARG A 90 21.91 3.87 0.34
CA ARG A 90 21.12 2.74 0.85
C ARG A 90 19.80 2.51 0.08
N PHE A 91 19.23 3.54 -0.53
CA PHE A 91 17.98 3.42 -1.29
C PHE A 91 18.21 3.01 -2.75
N LEU A 92 19.44 3.15 -3.25
CA LEU A 92 19.80 2.88 -4.64
C LEU A 92 20.59 1.56 -4.84
N THR A 93 20.85 0.84 -3.75
CA THR A 93 21.68 -0.37 -3.74
C THR A 93 20.96 -1.55 -3.10
N TRP A 94 21.42 -2.76 -3.43
CA TRP A 94 21.01 -3.95 -2.69
C TRP A 94 21.59 -3.93 -1.28
N ASN A 95 20.72 -4.05 -0.30
CA ASN A 95 21.06 -4.24 1.10
C ASN A 95 19.84 -4.81 1.82
N ARG A 96 19.97 -5.06 3.13
CA ARG A 96 18.87 -5.60 3.95
C ARG A 96 17.63 -4.71 3.92
N TYR A 97 17.80 -3.39 3.86
CA TYR A 97 16.70 -2.43 3.85
C TYR A 97 15.89 -2.51 2.54
N SER A 98 16.56 -2.41 1.38
CA SER A 98 15.88 -2.52 0.08
C SER A 98 15.25 -3.89 -0.13
N ALA A 99 15.91 -4.97 0.29
CA ALA A 99 15.35 -6.32 0.27
C ALA A 99 14.10 -6.48 1.15
N THR A 100 14.12 -5.91 2.36
CA THR A 100 12.96 -5.98 3.26
C THR A 100 11.77 -5.21 2.70
N CYS A 101 11.99 -3.98 2.22
CA CYS A 101 10.92 -3.16 1.64
C CYS A 101 10.32 -3.79 0.38
N LEU A 102 11.16 -4.17 -0.58
CA LEU A 102 10.70 -4.76 -1.84
C LEU A 102 10.04 -6.12 -1.62
N GLY A 103 10.61 -6.96 -0.75
CA GLY A 103 10.02 -8.24 -0.37
C GLY A 103 8.65 -8.07 0.27
N ALA A 104 8.51 -7.14 1.21
CA ALA A 104 7.23 -6.83 1.86
C ALA A 104 6.17 -6.35 0.84
N ILE A 105 6.54 -5.43 -0.07
CA ILE A 105 5.63 -4.96 -1.13
C ILE A 105 5.19 -6.12 -2.03
N CYS A 106 6.10 -6.98 -2.46
CA CYS A 106 5.79 -8.09 -3.35
C CYS A 106 4.87 -9.12 -2.67
N VAL A 107 5.23 -9.58 -1.47
CA VAL A 107 4.44 -10.59 -0.74
C VAL A 107 3.06 -10.06 -0.40
N SER A 108 2.96 -8.85 0.15
CA SER A 108 1.67 -8.26 0.51
C SER A 108 0.86 -7.85 -0.71
N GLY A 109 1.49 -7.38 -1.79
CA GLY A 109 0.81 -7.11 -3.06
C GLY A 109 0.16 -8.38 -3.63
N LEU A 110 0.88 -9.50 -3.64
CA LEU A 110 0.35 -10.80 -4.05
C LEU A 110 -0.77 -11.28 -3.13
N ALA A 111 -0.60 -11.19 -1.81
CA ALA A 111 -1.63 -11.57 -0.84
C ALA A 111 -2.93 -10.75 -1.04
N ARG A 112 -2.81 -9.45 -1.32
CA ARG A 112 -3.95 -8.58 -1.61
C ARG A 112 -4.66 -8.96 -2.90
N ILE A 113 -3.89 -9.26 -3.96
CA ILE A 113 -4.45 -9.74 -5.23
C ILE A 113 -5.14 -11.11 -5.05
N ALA A 114 -4.60 -11.98 -4.21
CA ALA A 114 -5.22 -13.26 -3.86
C ALA A 114 -6.56 -13.04 -3.13
N ALA A 115 -6.63 -12.10 -2.18
CA ALA A 115 -7.87 -11.73 -1.51
C ALA A 115 -8.92 -11.18 -2.50
N TYR A 116 -8.50 -10.36 -3.47
CA TYR A 116 -9.40 -9.88 -4.54
C TYR A 116 -10.00 -11.03 -5.34
N ARG A 117 -9.17 -12.00 -5.73
CA ARG A 117 -9.61 -13.18 -6.48
C ARG A 117 -10.52 -14.08 -5.66
N ALA A 118 -10.24 -14.24 -4.36
CA ALA A 118 -11.04 -15.06 -3.46
C ALA A 118 -12.46 -14.50 -3.25
N LEU A 119 -12.60 -13.17 -3.10
CA LEU A 119 -13.92 -12.54 -2.93
C LEU A 119 -14.64 -12.28 -4.27
N GLY A 120 -13.89 -12.13 -5.36
CA GLY A 120 -14.42 -11.98 -6.70
C GLY A 120 -15.23 -10.69 -6.87
N ARG A 121 -16.45 -10.80 -7.42
CA ARG A 121 -17.32 -9.67 -7.76
C ARG A 121 -17.78 -8.86 -6.53
N ASN A 122 -17.75 -9.46 -5.34
CA ASN A 122 -18.13 -8.79 -4.10
C ASN A 122 -17.00 -7.89 -3.54
N PHE A 123 -15.80 -7.87 -4.14
CA PHE A 123 -14.72 -6.98 -3.70
C PHE A 123 -14.88 -5.58 -4.28
N THR A 124 -15.38 -4.64 -3.47
CA THR A 124 -15.49 -3.22 -3.81
C THR A 124 -14.83 -2.37 -2.74
N PHE A 125 -14.32 -1.19 -3.11
CA PHE A 125 -13.68 -0.29 -2.13
C PHE A 125 -14.73 0.46 -1.31
N GLN A 126 -15.85 0.84 -1.93
CA GLN A 126 -17.05 1.34 -1.26
C GLN A 126 -17.90 0.16 -0.77
N LEU A 127 -18.56 0.32 0.37
CA LEU A 127 -19.52 -0.66 0.86
C LEU A 127 -20.75 -0.69 -0.05
N ALA A 128 -21.16 -1.90 -0.38
CA ALA A 128 -22.42 -2.21 -1.03
C ALA A 128 -22.89 -3.57 -0.55
N LYS A 129 -24.21 -3.78 -0.60
CA LYS A 129 -24.82 -5.05 -0.24
C LYS A 129 -24.23 -6.18 -1.10
N PRO A 130 -23.52 -7.15 -0.50
CA PRO A 130 -22.99 -8.27 -1.25
C PRO A 130 -24.11 -9.24 -1.64
N THR A 131 -23.86 -10.03 -2.68
CA THR A 131 -24.81 -11.05 -3.17
C THR A 131 -25.04 -12.20 -2.19
N GLY A 132 -24.06 -12.46 -1.31
CA GLY A 132 -24.11 -13.49 -0.28
C GLY A 132 -22.90 -13.38 0.65
N LEU A 133 -22.95 -14.09 1.79
CA LEU A 133 -21.85 -14.13 2.73
C LEU A 133 -20.79 -15.13 2.26
N LYS A 134 -19.58 -14.63 1.98
CA LYS A 134 -18.47 -15.48 1.55
C LYS A 134 -17.81 -16.14 2.76
N THR A 135 -17.93 -17.46 2.90
CA THR A 135 -17.42 -18.21 4.06
C THR A 135 -16.47 -19.37 3.70
N ASP A 136 -16.11 -19.50 2.41
CA ASP A 136 -15.21 -20.53 1.90
C ASP A 136 -13.77 -20.01 1.66
N GLY A 137 -12.86 -20.92 1.29
CA GLY A 137 -11.46 -20.57 1.00
C GLY A 137 -10.76 -19.87 2.17
N ILE A 138 -10.09 -18.75 1.90
CA ILE A 138 -9.44 -17.93 2.94
C ILE A 138 -10.44 -17.34 3.93
N TYR A 139 -11.68 -17.07 3.50
CA TYR A 139 -12.75 -16.49 4.33
C TYR A 139 -13.33 -17.47 5.35
N LYS A 140 -12.98 -18.75 5.25
CA LYS A 140 -13.23 -19.73 6.32
C LYS A 140 -12.43 -19.43 7.59
N TYR A 141 -11.29 -18.73 7.46
CA TYR A 141 -10.35 -18.51 8.56
C TYR A 141 -10.21 -17.03 8.92
N VAL A 142 -10.27 -16.12 7.93
CA VAL A 142 -10.00 -14.69 8.10
C VAL A 142 -11.09 -13.85 7.47
N GLN A 143 -11.63 -12.87 8.21
CA GLN A 143 -12.68 -11.98 7.74
C GLN A 143 -12.16 -10.94 6.75
N HIS A 144 -10.99 -10.36 7.04
CA HIS A 144 -10.42 -9.24 6.28
C HIS A 144 -9.02 -9.52 5.71
N PRO A 145 -8.84 -10.54 4.86
CA PRO A 145 -7.52 -10.96 4.37
C PRO A 145 -6.81 -9.90 3.50
N SER A 146 -7.52 -8.85 3.08
CA SER A 146 -7.00 -7.80 2.21
C SER A 146 -6.46 -6.57 2.95
N TYR A 147 -6.88 -6.32 4.19
CA TYR A 147 -6.53 -5.07 4.89
C TYR A 147 -5.12 -5.07 5.46
N LEU A 148 -4.68 -6.17 6.09
CA LEU A 148 -3.30 -6.26 6.57
C LEU A 148 -2.28 -6.11 5.41
N PRO A 149 -2.43 -6.83 4.28
CA PRO A 149 -1.55 -6.61 3.12
C PRO A 149 -1.54 -5.16 2.60
N LEU A 150 -2.67 -4.44 2.65
CA LEU A 150 -2.71 -3.03 2.24
C LEU A 150 -1.85 -2.15 3.14
N ILE A 151 -1.96 -2.34 4.47
CA ILE A 151 -1.14 -1.60 5.44
C ILE A 151 0.34 -1.85 5.16
N VAL A 152 0.74 -3.11 4.97
CA VAL A 152 2.15 -3.46 4.71
C VAL A 152 2.65 -2.87 3.39
N VAL A 153 1.88 -2.95 2.30
CA VAL A 153 2.23 -2.31 1.01
C VAL A 153 2.40 -0.80 1.20
N SER A 154 1.52 -0.15 1.96
CA SER A 154 1.58 1.29 2.22
C SER A 154 2.82 1.69 3.00
N VAL A 155 3.07 1.02 4.13
CA VAL A 155 4.21 1.31 5.01
C VAL A 155 5.53 1.02 4.32
N ALA A 156 5.64 -0.11 3.61
CA ALA A 156 6.87 -0.48 2.91
C ALA A 156 7.19 0.48 1.75
N ASN A 157 6.18 0.94 0.99
CA ASN A 157 6.36 1.99 0.00
C ASN A 157 6.85 3.30 0.63
N MET A 158 6.18 3.75 1.69
CA MET A 158 6.52 4.99 2.38
C MET A 158 7.95 4.94 2.95
N ALA A 159 8.36 3.80 3.53
CA ALA A 159 9.72 3.60 3.99
C ALA A 159 10.73 3.61 2.83
N TYR A 160 10.38 3.02 1.68
CA TYR A 160 11.33 2.82 0.59
C TYR A 160 11.66 4.10 -0.18
N TRP A 161 10.65 4.92 -0.53
CA TRP A 161 10.85 6.11 -1.35
C TRP A 161 10.61 7.43 -0.61
N ALA A 162 9.71 7.48 0.37
CA ALA A 162 9.26 8.73 0.98
C ALA A 162 10.13 9.24 2.13
N SER A 163 11.21 8.54 2.46
CA SER A 163 12.18 9.04 3.42
C SER A 163 12.71 10.40 2.95
N PRO A 164 12.93 11.38 3.85
CA PRO A 164 13.51 12.67 3.45
C PRO A 164 14.88 12.53 2.75
N ASP A 165 15.66 11.51 3.12
CA ASP A 165 16.91 11.10 2.46
C ASP A 165 16.73 9.98 1.42
N GLY A 166 15.50 9.65 1.06
CA GLY A 166 15.14 8.73 -0.02
C GLY A 166 15.03 9.44 -1.36
N VAL A 167 14.34 8.83 -2.34
CA VAL A 167 14.16 9.44 -3.67
C VAL A 167 13.43 10.78 -3.59
N VAL A 168 12.52 10.97 -2.63
CA VAL A 168 11.84 12.26 -2.41
C VAL A 168 12.84 13.39 -2.12
N GLY A 169 13.94 13.09 -1.42
CA GLY A 169 15.00 14.05 -1.11
C GLY A 169 15.63 14.70 -2.34
N ALA A 170 15.55 14.06 -3.51
CA ALA A 170 16.06 14.58 -4.77
C ALA A 170 15.34 15.87 -5.24
N TRP A 171 14.15 16.15 -4.70
CA TRP A 171 13.38 17.38 -4.98
C TRP A 171 13.28 18.33 -3.79
N LEU A 172 13.90 18.00 -2.65
CA LEU A 172 13.85 18.82 -1.44
C LEU A 172 15.17 19.58 -1.28
N SER A 173 15.11 20.79 -0.72
CA SER A 173 16.33 21.52 -0.36
C SER A 173 17.06 20.79 0.77
N LYS A 174 18.40 20.89 0.79
CA LYS A 174 19.24 20.25 1.82
C LYS A 174 18.81 20.60 3.25
N GLY A 175 18.56 21.89 3.53
CA GLY A 175 18.10 22.33 4.85
C GLY A 175 16.75 21.74 5.27
N LEU A 176 15.85 21.46 4.32
CA LEU A 176 14.59 20.78 4.61
C LEU A 176 14.82 19.30 4.95
N VAL A 177 15.68 18.61 4.20
CA VAL A 177 16.03 17.21 4.47
C VAL A 177 16.69 17.06 5.84
N GLU A 178 17.64 17.92 6.19
CA GLU A 178 18.31 17.93 7.50
C GLU A 178 17.32 18.15 8.65
N LYS A 179 16.33 19.03 8.47
CA LYS A 179 15.28 19.27 9.45
C LYS A 179 14.32 18.10 9.62
N LEU A 180 13.97 17.41 8.53
CA LEU A 180 12.97 16.33 8.54
C LEU A 180 13.55 14.96 8.89
N ASN A 181 14.83 14.71 8.57
CA ASN A 181 15.47 13.40 8.75
C ASN A 181 15.39 12.84 10.18
N PRO A 182 15.60 13.63 11.26
CA PRO A 182 15.45 13.15 12.64
C PRO A 182 14.05 12.61 12.94
N TRP A 183 13.04 13.10 12.24
CA TRP A 183 11.62 12.77 12.46
C TRP A 183 11.10 11.66 11.54
N LYS A 184 11.90 11.13 10.62
CA LYS A 184 11.42 10.18 9.61
C LYS A 184 10.81 8.89 10.19
N GLY A 185 11.34 8.42 11.33
CA GLY A 185 10.76 7.29 12.06
C GLY A 185 9.38 7.59 12.61
N TRP A 186 9.21 8.77 13.22
CA TRP A 186 7.92 9.26 13.71
C TRP A 186 6.93 9.51 12.59
N ALA A 187 7.38 10.04 11.45
CA ALA A 187 6.55 10.20 10.26
C ALA A 187 6.02 8.85 9.74
N LEU A 188 6.88 7.82 9.69
CA LEU A 188 6.46 6.47 9.31
C LEU A 188 5.49 5.85 10.34
N ALA A 189 5.72 6.08 11.63
CA ALA A 189 4.82 5.62 12.70
C ALA A 189 3.45 6.30 12.62
N ALA A 190 3.42 7.62 12.42
CA ALA A 190 2.19 8.38 12.23
C ALA A 190 1.43 7.93 10.97
N TRP A 191 2.14 7.69 9.87
CA TRP A 191 1.55 7.13 8.64
C TRP A 191 0.93 5.75 8.89
N THR A 192 1.64 4.88 9.61
CA THR A 192 1.14 3.55 9.99
C THR A 192 -0.11 3.66 10.86
N ALA A 193 -0.08 4.51 11.90
CA ALA A 193 -1.21 4.74 12.80
C ALA A 193 -2.43 5.28 12.06
N MET A 194 -2.24 6.22 11.12
CA MET A 194 -3.29 6.73 10.26
C MET A 194 -3.94 5.60 9.44
N TRP A 195 -3.15 4.76 8.78
CA TRP A 195 -3.67 3.60 8.02
C TRP A 195 -4.41 2.60 8.91
N CYS A 196 -3.87 2.28 10.09
CA CYS A 196 -4.54 1.42 11.06
C CYS A 196 -5.89 2.01 11.51
N GLY A 197 -5.95 3.31 11.81
CA GLY A 197 -7.18 4.00 12.18
C GLY A 197 -8.24 3.99 11.07
N MET A 198 -7.83 4.26 9.82
CA MET A 198 -8.73 4.18 8.66
C MET A 198 -9.27 2.77 8.46
N ILE A 199 -8.43 1.74 8.58
CA ILE A 199 -8.86 0.34 8.47
C ILE A 199 -9.78 -0.05 9.63
N ALA A 200 -9.51 0.40 10.86
CA ALA A 200 -10.36 0.11 12.01
C ALA A 200 -11.79 0.66 11.82
N VAL A 201 -11.91 1.91 11.34
CA VAL A 201 -13.21 2.49 10.98
C VAL A 201 -13.86 1.67 9.86
N ARG A 202 -13.10 1.32 8.82
CA ARG A 202 -13.61 0.57 7.66
C ARG A 202 -14.12 -0.82 8.02
N VAL A 203 -13.42 -1.52 8.91
CA VAL A 203 -13.81 -2.84 9.43
C VAL A 203 -15.08 -2.74 10.26
N ARG A 204 -15.20 -1.72 11.12
CA ARG A 204 -16.42 -1.51 11.92
C ARG A 204 -17.64 -1.28 11.03
N ASP A 205 -17.52 -0.44 10.01
CA ASP A 205 -18.62 -0.13 9.10
C ASP A 205 -19.00 -1.38 8.26
N GLU A 206 -18.02 -2.15 7.81
CA GLU A 206 -18.23 -3.40 7.06
C GLU A 206 -18.88 -4.50 7.91
N GLU A 207 -18.37 -4.76 9.11
CA GLU A 207 -18.94 -5.72 10.05
C GLU A 207 -20.36 -5.33 10.46
N GLY A 208 -20.61 -4.03 10.68
CA GLY A 208 -21.95 -3.51 10.95
C GLY A 208 -22.93 -3.74 9.79
N MET A 209 -22.49 -3.47 8.55
CA MET A 209 -23.27 -3.76 7.34
C MET A 209 -23.55 -5.26 7.21
N LEU A 210 -22.53 -6.12 7.33
CA LEU A 210 -22.67 -7.57 7.20
C LEU A 210 -23.61 -8.14 8.27
N LYS A 211 -23.48 -7.71 9.52
CA LYS A 211 -24.38 -8.11 10.62
C LYS A 211 -25.83 -7.72 10.32
N ARG A 212 -26.07 -6.50 9.82
CA ARG A 212 -27.41 -6.01 9.47
C ARG A 212 -28.04 -6.79 8.31
N ILE A 213 -27.25 -7.23 7.35
CA ILE A 213 -27.75 -7.93 6.15
C ILE A 213 -27.96 -9.43 6.40
N PHE A 214 -27.01 -10.09 7.08
CA PHE A 214 -26.96 -11.55 7.22
C PHE A 214 -27.33 -12.07 8.62
N GLY A 215 -27.46 -11.19 9.61
CA GLY A 215 -27.94 -11.54 10.96
C GLY A 215 -27.18 -12.71 11.58
N GLU A 216 -27.92 -13.76 11.94
CA GLU A 216 -27.39 -14.95 12.62
C GLU A 216 -26.33 -15.70 11.81
N GLU A 217 -26.43 -15.73 10.47
CA GLU A 217 -25.44 -16.38 9.61
C GLU A 217 -24.06 -15.72 9.77
N TRP A 218 -24.04 -14.39 9.78
CA TRP A 218 -22.82 -13.63 10.03
C TRP A 218 -22.31 -13.81 11.45
N GLU A 219 -23.18 -13.83 12.47
CA GLU A 219 -22.74 -14.03 13.86
C GLU A 219 -22.10 -15.40 14.06
N ALA A 220 -22.68 -16.46 13.50
CA ALA A 220 -22.13 -17.81 13.54
C ALA A 220 -20.78 -17.91 12.82
N TRP A 221 -20.61 -17.19 11.71
CA TRP A 221 -19.34 -17.10 11.00
C TRP A 221 -18.29 -16.23 11.71
N HIS A 222 -18.69 -15.10 12.27
CA HIS A 222 -17.81 -14.16 12.95
C HIS A 222 -17.18 -14.80 14.21
N LYS A 223 -17.95 -15.58 14.98
CA LYS A 223 -17.46 -16.29 16.17
C LYS A 223 -16.33 -17.29 15.90
N LYS A 224 -16.24 -17.84 14.68
CA LYS A 224 -15.26 -18.88 14.31
C LYS A 224 -14.13 -18.38 13.42
N THR A 225 -14.07 -17.08 13.13
CA THR A 225 -13.10 -16.50 12.18
C THR A 225 -12.33 -15.35 12.80
N ALA A 226 -11.04 -15.28 12.51
CA ALA A 226 -10.19 -14.18 12.95
C ALA A 226 -10.38 -12.95 12.06
N ARG A 227 -10.19 -11.74 12.59
CA ARG A 227 -10.35 -10.51 11.79
C ARG A 227 -9.27 -10.36 10.72
N PHE A 228 -8.00 -10.51 11.09
CA PHE A 228 -6.87 -10.18 10.21
C PHE A 228 -5.85 -11.31 10.02
N VAL A 229 -5.45 -11.94 11.13
CA VAL A 229 -4.44 -13.00 11.14
C VAL A 229 -5.10 -14.27 11.67
N PRO A 230 -5.01 -15.41 10.96
CA PRO A 230 -5.57 -16.66 11.45
C PRO A 230 -5.11 -16.93 12.88
N PHE A 231 -6.03 -17.36 13.74
CA PHE A 231 -5.76 -17.74 15.13
C PHE A 231 -5.37 -16.59 16.08
N ILE A 232 -5.43 -15.33 15.63
CA ILE A 232 -5.30 -14.14 16.48
C ILE A 232 -6.66 -13.42 16.49
N PHE A 233 -7.32 -13.37 17.65
CA PHE A 233 -8.66 -12.83 17.84
C PHE A 233 -8.67 -11.39 18.36
#